data_AF-A0A7V7E0B9-F1
#
_entry.id   AF-A0A7V7E0B9-F1
#
_cell.length_a   1.000
_cell.length_b   1.000
_cell.length_c   1.000
_cell.angle_alpha   90.00
_cell.angle_beta   90.00
_cell.angle_gamma   90.00
#
_symmetry.space_group_name_H-M   'P 1'
#
loop_
_entity.id
_entity.type
_entity.pdbx_description
1 polymer ?
#
loop_
_entity_poly.entity_id
_entity_poly.type
_entity_poly.pdbx_seq_one_letter_code
_entity_poly.pdbx_strand_id
1 'polypeptide(L)'
;GHPASGAPGKRTEAVDKLTQARTDARDQRFSDFRESTNSFGTLQDLLAGCVNCYNCRVACPVCYCKECVFVTDTFRHSGDQFMGWANRDGVLVMPTDTLFYHLTRLIHMSALCVGCGQCTSACPNGINLMPLFRSVAEKTQARFDYHAGRSLEDEQPMEVFYDDELTEVTGQVK
;
A
#
# COMPACT_ATOMS: atom_id res chain seq x y z
N GLY A 1 6.04 -33.03 24.83
CA GLY A 1 4.68 -32.48 24.93
C GLY A 1 4.61 -31.60 26.15
N HIS A 2 4.30 -30.31 25.99
CA HIS A 2 4.10 -29.42 27.13
C HIS A 2 2.65 -29.56 27.62
N PRO A 3 2.40 -29.76 28.93
CA PRO A 3 1.07 -29.96 29.44
C PRO A 3 0.31 -28.64 29.45
N ALA A 4 -0.76 -28.57 28.65
CA ALA A 4 -1.74 -27.50 28.73
C ALA A 4 -2.47 -27.62 30.08
N SER A 5 -2.10 -26.79 31.05
CA SER A 5 -2.76 -26.72 32.34
C SER A 5 -3.40 -25.35 32.54
N GLY A 6 -4.70 -25.34 32.86
CA GLY A 6 -5.38 -24.23 33.52
C GLY A 6 -6.23 -23.29 32.66
N ALA A 7 -7.49 -23.68 32.45
CA ALA A 7 -8.67 -22.86 32.07
C ALA A 7 -8.71 -22.26 30.64
N PRO A 8 -9.36 -22.96 29.67
CA PRO A 8 -9.61 -22.46 28.32
C PRO A 8 -10.32 -21.09 28.32
N GLY A 9 -11.33 -20.89 29.19
CA GLY A 9 -12.16 -19.69 29.18
C GLY A 9 -11.44 -18.39 29.55
N LYS A 10 -10.63 -18.38 30.62
CA LYS A 10 -9.92 -17.16 31.06
C LYS A 10 -8.82 -16.74 30.09
N ARG A 11 -8.15 -17.72 29.46
CA ARG A 11 -7.15 -17.45 28.42
C ARG A 11 -7.81 -16.87 27.17
N THR A 12 -8.91 -17.48 26.70
CA THR A 12 -9.64 -16.99 25.53
C THR A 12 -10.13 -15.56 25.75
N GLU A 13 -10.77 -15.28 26.88
CA GLU A 13 -11.21 -13.92 27.23
C GLU A 13 -10.07 -12.89 27.24
N ALA A 14 -8.91 -13.25 27.80
CA ALA A 14 -7.74 -12.38 27.80
C ALA A 14 -7.17 -12.14 26.39
N VAL A 15 -7.15 -13.18 25.54
CA VAL A 15 -6.69 -13.08 24.14
C VAL A 15 -7.67 -12.24 23.32
N ASP A 16 -8.97 -12.43 23.49
CA ASP A 16 -10.01 -11.68 22.79
C ASP A 16 -9.94 -10.20 23.15
N LYS A 17 -9.80 -9.89 24.45
CA LYS A 17 -9.63 -8.51 24.92
C LYS A 17 -8.37 -7.86 24.34
N LEU A 18 -7.25 -8.58 24.29
CA LEU A 18 -6.00 -8.06 23.71
C LEU A 18 -6.12 -7.88 22.19
N THR A 19 -6.79 -8.80 21.51
CA THR A 19 -7.00 -8.75 20.06
C THR A 19 -7.89 -7.57 19.71
N GLN A 20 -9.00 -7.38 20.43
CA GLN A 20 -9.89 -6.24 20.25
C GLN A 20 -9.14 -4.92 20.42
N ALA A 21 -8.42 -4.75 21.53
CA ALA A 21 -7.67 -3.51 21.79
C ALA A 21 -6.61 -3.21 20.70
N ARG A 22 -5.96 -4.24 20.14
CA ARG A 22 -4.98 -4.09 19.06
C ARG A 22 -5.65 -3.78 17.72
N THR A 23 -6.79 -4.40 17.44
CA THR A 23 -7.60 -4.14 16.25
C THR A 23 -8.11 -2.69 16.27
N ASP A 24 -8.68 -2.25 17.39
CA ASP A 24 -9.17 -0.87 17.55
C ASP A 24 -8.04 0.16 17.34
N ALA A 25 -6.87 -0.08 17.94
CA ALA A 25 -5.72 0.81 17.77
C ALA A 25 -5.20 0.84 16.33
N ARG A 26 -5.20 -0.31 15.65
CA ARG A 26 -4.82 -0.41 14.23
C ARG A 26 -5.80 0.35 13.35
N ASP A 27 -7.10 0.15 13.56
CA ASP A 27 -8.15 0.72 12.73
C ASP A 27 -8.23 2.23 12.91
N GLN A 28 -8.06 2.71 14.15
CA GLN A 28 -7.89 4.14 14.42
C GLN A 28 -6.68 4.69 13.66
N ARG A 29 -5.52 4.02 13.74
CA ARG A 29 -4.30 4.47 13.05
C ARG A 29 -4.49 4.54 11.53
N PHE A 30 -5.21 3.60 10.93
CA PHE A 30 -5.50 3.62 9.49
C PHE A 30 -6.51 4.70 9.13
N SER A 31 -7.51 4.94 9.98
CA SER A 31 -8.45 6.06 9.81
C SER A 31 -7.72 7.39 9.82
N ASP A 32 -6.93 7.66 10.87
CA ASP A 32 -6.14 8.88 11.02
C ASP A 32 -5.22 9.09 9.82
N PHE A 33 -4.55 8.01 9.37
CA PHE A 33 -3.63 8.09 8.25
C PHE A 33 -4.36 8.45 6.95
N ARG A 34 -5.50 7.81 6.67
CA ARG A 34 -6.33 8.12 5.49
C ARG A 34 -6.83 9.55 5.51
N GLU A 35 -7.25 10.05 6.67
CA GLU A 35 -7.67 11.43 6.83
C GLU A 35 -6.50 12.40 6.58
N SER A 36 -5.31 12.08 7.12
CA SER A 36 -4.11 12.90 6.91
C SER A 36 -3.56 12.90 5.48
N THR A 37 -3.98 11.95 4.63
CA THR A 37 -3.53 11.82 3.23
C THR A 37 -4.69 11.79 2.24
N ASN A 38 -5.80 12.47 2.55
CA ASN A 38 -7.04 12.40 1.76
C ASN A 38 -7.03 13.25 0.47
N SER A 39 -5.96 14.01 0.21
CA SER A 39 -5.81 14.87 -0.95
C SER A 39 -4.44 14.71 -1.61
N PHE A 40 -4.33 15.14 -2.88
CA PHE A 40 -3.05 15.16 -3.58
C PHE A 40 -2.01 16.04 -2.88
N GLY A 41 -2.39 17.19 -2.34
CA GLY A 41 -1.47 18.07 -1.61
C GLY A 41 -0.90 17.40 -0.37
N THR A 42 -1.76 16.86 0.49
CA THR A 42 -1.32 16.16 1.70
C THR A 42 -0.47 14.91 1.42
N LEU A 43 -0.77 14.21 0.30
CA LEU A 43 0.03 13.07 -0.13
C LEU A 43 1.39 13.51 -0.67
N GLN A 44 1.45 14.63 -1.40
CA GLN A 44 2.72 15.23 -1.82
C GLN A 44 3.56 15.65 -0.62
N ASP A 45 2.95 16.27 0.40
CA ASP A 45 3.65 16.67 1.63
C ASP A 45 4.26 15.48 2.37
N LEU A 46 3.51 14.37 2.51
CA LEU A 46 4.01 13.12 3.08
C LEU A 46 5.22 12.57 2.30
N LEU A 47 5.18 12.70 0.97
CA LEU A 47 6.18 12.13 0.06
C LEU A 47 7.28 13.13 -0.32
N ALA A 48 7.26 14.36 0.21
CA ALA A 48 8.15 15.44 -0.18
C ALA A 48 9.65 15.11 0.04
N GLY A 49 9.94 14.26 1.03
CA GLY A 49 11.29 13.79 1.29
C GLY A 49 11.76 12.68 0.34
N CYS A 50 10.95 12.21 -0.60
CA CYS A 50 11.33 11.09 -1.46
C CYS A 50 12.29 11.55 -2.56
N VAL A 51 13.38 10.79 -2.72
CA VAL A 51 14.45 11.09 -3.70
C VAL A 51 14.51 10.06 -4.82
N ASN A 52 13.41 9.31 -5.04
CA ASN A 52 13.32 8.24 -6.05
C ASN A 52 14.48 7.23 -6.02
N CYS A 53 14.99 6.90 -4.82
CA CYS A 53 16.06 5.89 -4.65
C CYS A 53 15.58 4.44 -4.88
N TYR A 54 14.26 4.21 -4.92
CA TYR A 54 13.61 2.91 -5.14
C TYR A 54 13.93 1.79 -4.12
N ASN A 55 14.64 2.06 -3.02
CA ASN A 55 14.92 1.06 -1.97
C ASN A 55 13.64 0.42 -1.42
N CYS A 56 12.59 1.23 -1.24
CA CYS A 56 11.31 0.74 -0.75
C CYS A 56 10.58 -0.20 -1.73
N ARG A 57 10.95 -0.21 -3.02
CA ARG A 57 10.53 -1.23 -4.01
C ARG A 57 11.38 -2.49 -3.85
N VAL A 58 12.71 -2.36 -3.82
CA VAL A 58 13.63 -3.52 -3.75
C VAL A 58 13.41 -4.34 -2.49
N ALA A 59 13.16 -3.69 -1.35
CA ALA A 59 12.90 -4.35 -0.08
C ALA A 59 11.49 -4.99 0.02
N CYS A 60 10.60 -4.71 -0.94
CA CYS A 60 9.21 -5.17 -0.85
C CYS A 60 9.05 -6.56 -1.49
N PRO A 61 8.63 -7.59 -0.74
CA PRO A 61 8.53 -8.95 -1.25
C PRO A 61 7.45 -9.14 -2.33
N VAL A 62 6.44 -8.25 -2.36
CA VAL A 62 5.35 -8.31 -3.35
C VAL A 62 5.62 -7.45 -4.59
N CYS A 63 6.71 -6.69 -4.63
CA CYS A 63 7.16 -5.97 -5.82
C CYS A 63 8.01 -6.88 -6.72
N TYR A 64 7.44 -7.99 -7.21
CA TYR A 64 8.16 -9.03 -7.94
C TYR A 64 8.40 -8.72 -9.44
N CYS A 65 7.91 -7.58 -9.94
CA CYS A 65 8.10 -7.19 -11.34
C CYS A 65 9.61 -7.13 -11.68
N LYS A 66 10.02 -7.87 -12.71
CA LYS A 66 11.41 -7.91 -13.20
C LYS A 66 11.91 -6.52 -13.60
N GLU A 67 11.05 -5.77 -14.29
CA GLU A 67 11.29 -4.40 -14.71
C GLU A 67 10.19 -3.49 -14.18
N CYS A 68 10.56 -2.27 -13.78
CA CYS A 68 9.61 -1.25 -13.33
C CYS A 68 9.62 -0.11 -14.36
N VAL A 69 8.44 0.36 -14.76
CA VAL A 69 8.34 1.43 -15.76
C VAL A 69 9.13 2.69 -15.37
N PHE A 70 9.27 2.98 -14.07
CA PHE A 70 10.05 4.12 -13.56
C PHE A 70 11.57 3.98 -13.69
N VAL A 71 12.07 2.81 -14.11
CA VAL A 71 13.49 2.59 -14.45
C VAL A 71 13.71 2.40 -15.95
N THR A 72 12.67 2.59 -16.77
CA THR A 72 12.76 2.54 -18.24
C THR A 72 12.75 3.95 -18.85
N ASP A 73 12.93 4.02 -20.16
CA ASP A 73 12.91 5.29 -20.91
C ASP A 73 11.55 6.00 -20.88
N THR A 74 10.47 5.32 -20.48
CA THR A 74 9.12 5.91 -20.39
C THR A 74 9.07 7.11 -19.43
N PHE A 75 9.85 7.08 -18.34
CA PHE A 75 9.95 8.17 -17.35
C PHE A 75 11.25 8.97 -17.48
N ARG A 76 11.94 8.82 -18.60
CA ARG A 76 13.15 9.59 -18.90
C ARG A 76 12.76 10.84 -19.68
N HIS A 77 12.66 11.96 -18.99
CA HIS A 77 12.30 13.23 -19.61
C HIS A 77 13.52 13.92 -20.24
N SER A 78 13.30 14.59 -21.37
CA SER A 78 14.33 15.40 -22.02
C SER A 78 14.51 16.75 -21.31
N GLY A 79 15.66 17.40 -21.52
CA GLY A 79 15.91 18.75 -20.99
C GLY A 79 14.81 19.74 -21.39
N ASP A 80 14.37 19.70 -22.65
CA ASP A 80 13.31 20.57 -23.15
C ASP A 80 11.96 20.35 -22.44
N GLN A 81 11.65 19.11 -22.06
CA GLN A 81 10.43 18.82 -21.28
C GLN A 81 10.51 19.42 -19.88
N PHE A 82 11.65 19.26 -19.20
CA PHE A 82 11.86 19.89 -17.89
C PHE A 82 11.77 21.41 -17.97
N MET A 83 12.38 22.02 -18.98
CA MET A 83 12.29 23.47 -19.21
C MET A 83 10.86 23.90 -19.54
N GLY A 84 10.12 23.10 -20.32
CA GLY A 84 8.71 23.34 -20.61
C GLY A 84 7.84 23.36 -19.34
N TRP A 85 8.02 22.39 -18.45
CA TRP A 85 7.31 22.35 -17.16
C TRP A 85 7.72 23.48 -16.23
N ALA A 86 9.03 23.76 -16.10
CA ALA A 86 9.52 24.86 -15.28
C ALA A 86 8.97 26.22 -15.75
N ASN A 87 8.90 26.45 -17.07
CA ASN A 87 8.33 27.66 -17.64
C ASN A 87 6.81 27.77 -17.44
N ARG A 88 6.09 26.65 -17.51
CA ARG A 88 4.63 26.60 -17.31
C ARG A 88 4.25 26.81 -15.83
N ASP A 89 4.94 26.12 -14.93
CA ASP A 89 4.55 26.01 -13.53
C ASP A 89 5.33 26.99 -12.62
N GLY A 90 6.37 27.63 -13.14
CA GLY A 90 7.25 28.58 -12.42
C GLY A 90 8.20 27.92 -11.40
N VAL A 91 7.95 26.66 -11.06
CA VAL A 91 8.75 25.83 -10.17
C VAL A 91 8.79 24.41 -10.72
N LEU A 92 9.93 23.73 -10.57
CA LEU A 92 10.09 22.33 -10.92
C LEU A 92 10.53 21.54 -9.68
N VAL A 93 9.65 20.65 -9.20
CA VAL A 93 9.98 19.74 -8.11
C VAL A 93 10.89 18.63 -8.63
N MET A 94 12.02 18.43 -7.95
CA MET A 94 13.00 17.40 -8.29
C MET A 94 13.23 16.47 -7.09
N PRO A 95 13.21 15.13 -7.28
CA PRO A 95 12.95 14.44 -8.55
C PRO A 95 11.48 14.50 -8.99
N THR A 96 11.24 14.46 -10.32
CA THR A 96 9.88 14.42 -10.90
C THR A 96 9.21 13.07 -10.65
N ASP A 97 7.90 13.01 -10.90
CA ASP A 97 7.09 11.77 -10.91
C ASP A 97 7.02 11.00 -9.58
N THR A 98 7.57 11.55 -8.50
CA THR A 98 7.57 10.96 -7.16
C THR A 98 6.18 10.52 -6.71
N LEU A 99 5.17 11.40 -6.89
CA LEU A 99 3.79 11.07 -6.57
C LEU A 99 3.26 9.93 -7.44
N PHE A 100 3.52 9.98 -8.74
CA PHE A 100 3.06 8.95 -9.68
C PHE A 100 3.68 7.58 -9.36
N TYR A 101 4.97 7.54 -9.02
CA TYR A 101 5.67 6.35 -8.54
C TYR A 101 4.96 5.69 -7.35
N HIS A 102 4.61 6.47 -6.33
CA HIS A 102 3.94 5.94 -5.15
C HIS A 102 2.50 5.50 -5.45
N LEU A 103 1.76 6.23 -6.31
CA LEU A 103 0.41 5.84 -6.74
C LEU A 103 0.41 4.53 -7.54
N THR A 104 1.32 4.36 -8.50
CA THR A 104 1.46 3.09 -9.24
C THR A 104 1.70 1.92 -8.29
N ARG A 105 2.58 2.10 -7.28
CA ARG A 105 2.84 1.06 -6.29
C ARG A 105 1.63 0.76 -5.41
N LEU A 106 0.87 1.78 -5.01
CA LEU A 106 -0.36 1.60 -4.24
C LEU A 106 -1.34 0.72 -5.02
N ILE A 107 -1.53 1.00 -6.30
CA ILE A 107 -2.41 0.20 -7.17
C ILE A 107 -1.90 -1.25 -7.25
N HIS A 108 -0.64 -1.45 -7.63
CA HIS A 108 -0.09 -2.79 -7.88
C HIS A 108 -0.02 -3.68 -6.63
N MET A 109 0.22 -3.09 -5.45
CA MET A 109 0.44 -3.85 -4.22
C MET A 109 -0.80 -3.97 -3.34
N SER A 110 -1.87 -3.23 -3.64
CA SER A 110 -3.01 -3.09 -2.72
C SER A 110 -3.67 -4.42 -2.34
N ALA A 111 -3.83 -5.36 -3.28
CA ALA A 111 -4.36 -6.68 -2.96
C ALA A 111 -3.38 -7.53 -2.13
N LEU A 112 -2.06 -7.34 -2.29
CA LEU A 112 -1.02 -8.25 -1.78
C LEU A 112 -0.30 -7.77 -0.51
N CYS A 113 -0.49 -6.52 -0.09
CA CYS A 113 0.27 -5.96 1.01
C CYS A 113 -0.16 -6.55 2.36
N VAL A 114 0.79 -7.21 3.03
CA VAL A 114 0.63 -7.80 4.39
C VAL A 114 1.03 -6.86 5.53
N GLY A 115 1.51 -5.64 5.21
CA GLY A 115 1.95 -4.68 6.23
C GLY A 115 3.29 -5.01 6.91
N CYS A 116 4.21 -5.70 6.22
CA CYS A 116 5.50 -6.14 6.79
C CYS A 116 6.50 -5.03 7.15
N GLY A 117 6.23 -3.77 6.78
CA GLY A 117 7.04 -2.62 7.19
C GLY A 117 8.36 -2.40 6.44
N GLN A 118 8.78 -3.33 5.58
CA GLN A 118 10.08 -3.25 4.90
C GLN A 118 10.27 -1.97 4.06
N CYS A 119 9.19 -1.46 3.46
CA CYS A 119 9.25 -0.20 2.71
C CYS A 119 9.57 1.02 3.58
N THR A 120 9.07 1.07 4.82
CA THR A 120 9.43 2.12 5.79
C THR A 120 10.86 1.93 6.26
N SER A 121 11.24 0.71 6.67
CA SER A 121 12.58 0.42 7.19
C SER A 121 13.69 0.68 6.17
N ALA A 122 13.43 0.46 4.88
CA ALA A 122 14.41 0.67 3.81
C ALA A 122 14.50 2.13 3.33
N CYS A 123 13.64 3.03 3.81
CA CYS A 123 13.64 4.42 3.36
C CYS A 123 14.79 5.20 4.03
N PRO A 124 15.77 5.72 3.27
CA PRO A 124 16.87 6.49 3.84
C PRO A 124 16.43 7.85 4.40
N ASN A 125 15.28 8.37 3.96
CA ASN A 125 14.74 9.66 4.37
C ASN A 125 13.61 9.54 5.43
N GLY A 126 13.41 8.34 6.00
CA GLY A 126 12.47 8.15 7.11
C GLY A 126 11.00 8.29 6.75
N ILE A 127 10.62 8.19 5.47
CA ILE A 127 9.22 8.28 5.04
C ILE A 127 8.46 7.04 5.52
N ASN A 128 7.41 7.25 6.28
CA ASN A 128 6.61 6.16 6.82
C ASN A 128 5.58 5.65 5.80
N LEU A 129 6.06 4.79 4.90
CA LEU A 129 5.28 4.26 3.78
C LEU A 129 4.32 3.14 4.16
N MET A 130 4.63 2.35 5.20
CA MET A 130 3.81 1.18 5.55
C MET A 130 2.35 1.53 5.85
N PRO A 131 2.02 2.54 6.68
CA PRO A 131 0.63 2.92 6.93
C PRO A 131 -0.11 3.37 5.67
N LEU A 132 0.57 4.07 4.76
CA LEU A 132 0.02 4.46 3.46
C LEU A 132 -0.37 3.23 2.65
N PHE A 133 0.57 2.30 2.43
CA PHE A 133 0.30 1.09 1.65
C PHE A 133 -0.73 0.19 2.33
N ARG A 134 -0.66 0.03 3.65
CA ARG A 134 -1.54 -0.89 4.37
C ARG A 134 -2.97 -0.36 4.48
N SER A 135 -3.17 0.94 4.69
CA SER A 135 -4.51 1.54 4.78
C SER A 135 -5.27 1.53 3.44
N VAL A 136 -4.54 1.61 2.31
CA VAL A 136 -5.13 1.41 0.98
C VAL A 136 -5.39 -0.08 0.74
N ALA A 137 -4.42 -0.94 1.07
CA ALA A 137 -4.56 -2.39 0.91
C ALA A 137 -5.74 -2.97 1.67
N GLU A 138 -6.03 -2.48 2.89
CA GLU A 138 -7.19 -2.90 3.68
C GLU A 138 -8.51 -2.75 2.90
N LYS A 139 -8.72 -1.60 2.24
CA LYS A 139 -9.93 -1.35 1.45
C LYS A 139 -10.01 -2.24 0.22
N THR A 140 -8.89 -2.40 -0.50
CA THR A 140 -8.86 -3.26 -1.68
C THR A 140 -9.10 -4.72 -1.31
N GLN A 141 -8.41 -5.22 -0.28
CA GLN A 141 -8.58 -6.58 0.23
C GLN A 141 -10.02 -6.86 0.68
N ALA A 142 -10.63 -5.94 1.44
CA ALA A 142 -12.02 -6.07 1.85
C ALA A 142 -12.99 -6.10 0.67
N ARG A 143 -12.67 -5.43 -0.44
CA ARG A 143 -13.53 -5.42 -1.64
C ARG A 143 -13.64 -6.79 -2.32
N PHE A 144 -12.59 -7.60 -2.21
CA PHE A 144 -12.48 -8.94 -2.79
C PHE A 144 -12.61 -10.05 -1.74
N ASP A 145 -12.98 -9.72 -0.49
CA ASP A 145 -12.97 -10.65 0.66
C ASP A 145 -11.65 -11.45 0.78
N TYR A 146 -10.54 -10.80 0.43
CA TYR A 146 -9.24 -11.45 0.31
C TYR A 146 -8.29 -11.04 1.44
N HIS A 147 -7.65 -12.00 2.09
CA HIS A 147 -6.68 -11.75 3.15
C HIS A 147 -5.26 -12.13 2.71
N ALA A 148 -4.47 -11.13 2.31
CA ALA A 148 -3.12 -11.37 1.81
C ALA A 148 -2.25 -12.19 2.77
N GLY A 149 -1.69 -13.29 2.26
CA GLY A 149 -0.75 -14.15 2.98
C GLY A 149 -1.37 -15.01 4.08
N ARG A 150 -2.71 -15.15 4.12
CA ARG A 150 -3.41 -16.00 5.09
C ARG A 150 -3.24 -17.50 4.78
N SER A 151 -3.37 -17.88 3.51
CA SER A 151 -3.24 -19.25 3.02
C SER A 151 -2.61 -19.27 1.62
N LEU A 152 -2.00 -20.39 1.24
CA LEU A 152 -1.44 -20.60 -0.11
C LEU A 152 -2.52 -21.07 -1.10
N GLU A 153 -3.63 -21.55 -0.55
CA GLU A 153 -4.82 -22.03 -1.25
C GLU A 153 -5.79 -20.89 -1.57
N ASP A 154 -5.65 -19.73 -0.94
CA ASP A 154 -6.46 -18.54 -1.23
C ASP A 154 -6.16 -18.03 -2.66
N GLU A 155 -7.21 -17.95 -3.49
CA GLU A 155 -7.11 -17.43 -4.85
C GLU A 155 -6.85 -15.92 -4.86
N GLN A 156 -5.83 -15.48 -5.59
CA GLN A 156 -5.50 -14.05 -5.66
C GLN A 156 -6.47 -13.32 -6.59
N PRO A 157 -7.04 -12.17 -6.20
CA PRO A 157 -8.08 -11.48 -6.98
C PRO A 157 -7.75 -11.13 -8.44
N MET A 158 -6.46 -11.03 -8.80
CA MET A 158 -6.02 -10.70 -10.17
C MET A 158 -5.57 -11.94 -10.96
N GLU A 159 -5.60 -13.13 -10.36
CA GLU A 159 -5.21 -14.39 -11.00
C GLU A 159 -6.44 -15.24 -11.38
N VAL A 160 -7.62 -14.90 -10.84
CA VAL A 160 -8.89 -15.57 -11.10
C VAL A 160 -9.92 -14.62 -11.70
N PHE A 161 -10.98 -15.18 -12.24
CA PHE A 161 -12.09 -14.43 -12.83
C PHE A 161 -13.42 -15.06 -12.39
N TYR A 162 -14.32 -14.22 -11.90
CA TYR A 162 -15.70 -14.58 -11.59
C TYR A 162 -16.64 -13.75 -12.46
N ASP A 163 -17.64 -14.40 -13.04
CA ASP A 163 -18.56 -13.74 -13.97
C ASP A 163 -19.51 -12.76 -13.26
N ASP A 164 -19.87 -13.03 -12.00
CA ASP A 164 -20.73 -12.20 -11.16
C ASP A 164 -19.99 -11.37 -10.09
N GLU A 165 -18.79 -10.90 -10.41
CA GLU A 165 -17.96 -10.06 -9.56
C GLU A 165 -18.13 -8.54 -9.85
N LEU A 166 -18.12 -7.73 -8.78
CA LEU A 166 -18.27 -6.27 -8.79
C LEU A 166 -19.46 -5.71 -9.62
N THR A 167 -20.61 -6.40 -9.63
CA THR A 167 -21.82 -6.01 -10.41
C THR A 167 -22.24 -4.54 -10.25
N GLU A 168 -22.01 -3.93 -9.08
CA GLU A 168 -22.33 -2.53 -8.82
C GLU A 168 -21.43 -1.53 -9.58
N VAL A 169 -20.27 -1.99 -10.10
CA VAL A 169 -19.34 -1.19 -10.92
C VAL A 169 -19.42 -1.60 -12.39
N THR A 170 -19.60 -2.88 -12.68
CA THR A 170 -19.59 -3.42 -14.05
C THR A 170 -20.91 -3.21 -14.79
N GLY A 171 -21.98 -2.84 -14.08
CA GLY A 171 -23.29 -2.56 -14.69
C GLY A 171 -23.97 -3.80 -15.27
N GLN A 172 -23.51 -4.99 -14.87
CA GLN A 172 -24.17 -6.24 -15.22
C GLN A 172 -25.54 -6.27 -14.55
N VAL A 173 -26.59 -6.13 -15.35
CA VAL A 173 -27.98 -6.30 -14.92
C VAL A 173 -28.23 -7.80 -14.79
N LYS A 174 -28.51 -8.29 -13.58
CA LYS A 174 -29.00 -9.66 -13.35
C LYS A 174 -30.41 -9.84 -13.90
#